data_AF-A0A557NV57-F1
#
_entry.id   AF-A0A557NV57-F1
#
_cell.length_a   1.000
_cell.length_b   1.000
_cell.length_c   1.000
_cell.angle_alpha   90.00
_cell.angle_beta   90.00
_cell.angle_gamma   90.00
#
_symmetry.space_group_name_H-M   'P 1'
#
loop_
_entity.id
_entity.type
_entity.pdbx_description
1 polymer ?
#
loop_
_entity_poly.entity_id
_entity_poly.type
_entity_poly.pdbx_seq_one_letter_code
_entity_poly.pdbx_strand_id
1 'polypeptide(L)'
;MKNSPFSDIKKKRKEHEKTEFIESAKVDGNSEKEEQQNLDINERRGSHYIDKESGKKIKLSGKILQVPVNGYELKILEQGAKKMGLPLGSYLRTLGIEAAK
;
A
#
# COMPACT_ATOMS: atom_id res chain seq x y z
N MET A 1 -45.56 38.64 -11.84
CA MET A 1 -44.09 38.79 -11.65
C MET A 1 -43.48 37.40 -11.71
N LYS A 2 -42.95 37.03 -12.88
CA LYS A 2 -42.03 35.90 -13.00
C LYS A 2 -40.66 36.43 -12.64
N ASN A 3 -39.85 35.67 -11.90
CA ASN A 3 -38.48 35.33 -12.30
C ASN A 3 -37.88 34.40 -11.25
N SER A 4 -37.71 33.14 -11.68
CA SER A 4 -37.16 32.03 -10.92
C SER A 4 -35.75 32.36 -10.40
N PRO A 5 -35.45 32.15 -9.11
CA PRO A 5 -34.18 32.55 -8.49
C PRO A 5 -32.98 31.67 -8.90
N PHE A 6 -33.17 30.76 -9.86
CA PHE A 6 -32.17 29.79 -10.29
C PHE A 6 -31.87 29.82 -11.79
N SER A 7 -32.34 30.86 -12.52
CA SER A 7 -32.10 31.00 -13.96
C SER A 7 -30.62 31.14 -14.35
N ASP A 8 -29.77 31.54 -13.40
CA ASP A 8 -28.40 31.97 -13.67
C ASP A 8 -27.35 30.88 -13.36
N ILE A 9 -27.77 29.68 -12.99
CA ILE A 9 -26.86 28.55 -12.77
C ILE A 9 -26.44 27.99 -14.15
N LYS A 10 -25.48 28.67 -14.78
CA LYS A 10 -24.78 28.12 -15.94
C LYS A 10 -24.04 26.85 -15.52
N LYS A 11 -24.48 25.69 -16.00
CA LYS A 11 -23.78 24.41 -15.86
C LYS A 11 -22.37 24.55 -16.45
N LYS A 12 -21.35 24.79 -15.60
CA LYS A 12 -19.94 24.75 -16.03
C LYS A 12 -19.61 23.30 -16.41
N ARG A 13 -19.60 23.01 -17.71
CA ARG A 13 -19.06 21.75 -18.24
C ARG A 13 -17.54 21.84 -18.18
N LYS A 14 -16.96 21.32 -17.11
CA LYS A 14 -15.51 21.05 -17.04
C LYS A 14 -15.27 19.62 -17.53
N GLU A 15 -15.33 19.42 -18.84
CA GLU A 15 -15.00 18.11 -19.44
C GLU A 15 -13.51 17.78 -19.29
N HIS A 16 -12.64 18.79 -19.35
CA HIS A 16 -11.19 18.62 -19.23
C HIS A 16 -10.72 18.04 -17.87
N GLU A 17 -11.34 18.46 -16.75
CA GLU A 17 -10.98 17.92 -15.42
C GLU A 17 -11.37 16.43 -15.29
N LYS A 18 -12.41 15.99 -16.02
CA LYS A 18 -12.79 14.57 -16.02
C LYS A 18 -11.85 13.72 -16.85
N THR A 19 -11.34 14.22 -17.97
CA THR A 19 -10.40 13.47 -18.81
C THR A 19 -9.05 13.31 -18.12
N GLU A 20 -8.55 14.35 -17.45
CA GLU A 20 -7.31 14.25 -16.64
C GLU A 20 -7.49 13.28 -15.47
N PHE A 21 -8.64 13.33 -14.78
CA PHE A 21 -8.96 12.36 -13.74
C PHE A 21 -9.01 10.91 -14.28
N ILE A 22 -9.67 10.68 -15.43
CA ILE A 22 -9.80 9.35 -16.05
C ILE A 22 -8.44 8.83 -16.54
N GLU A 23 -7.58 9.67 -17.12
CA GLU A 23 -6.24 9.26 -17.55
C GLU A 23 -5.30 8.99 -16.38
N SER A 24 -5.34 9.81 -15.32
CA SER A 24 -4.57 9.54 -14.10
C SER A 24 -5.02 8.28 -13.35
N ALA A 25 -6.27 7.85 -13.57
CA ALA A 25 -6.85 6.64 -13.00
C ALA A 25 -6.72 5.40 -13.92
N LYS A 26 -6.22 5.55 -15.16
CA LYS A 26 -5.81 4.41 -15.97
C LYS A 26 -4.53 3.85 -15.35
N VAL A 27 -4.72 2.87 -14.48
CA VAL A 27 -3.63 2.02 -14.00
C VAL A 27 -3.14 1.25 -15.22
N ASP A 28 -2.07 1.74 -15.85
CA ASP A 28 -1.29 0.94 -16.79
C ASP A 28 -0.79 -0.26 -16.00
N GLY A 29 -1.40 -1.43 -16.23
CA GLY A 29 -1.06 -2.70 -15.58
C GLY A 29 0.29 -3.25 -16.05
N ASN A 30 1.35 -2.44 -15.97
CA ASN A 30 2.66 -2.76 -16.49
C ASN A 30 3.81 -2.27 -15.60
N SER A 31 3.61 -2.18 -14.28
CA SER A 31 4.68 -1.84 -13.32
C SER A 31 5.35 -3.06 -12.68
N GLU A 32 4.94 -4.29 -12.99
CA GLU A 32 5.51 -5.47 -12.32
C GLU A 32 7.01 -5.67 -12.68
N LYS A 33 7.45 -5.29 -13.88
CA LYS A 33 8.82 -5.56 -14.35
C LYS A 33 9.86 -4.54 -13.90
N GLU A 34 9.48 -3.30 -13.56
CA GLU A 34 10.42 -2.27 -13.11
C GLU A 34 10.59 -2.26 -11.58
N GLU A 35 9.56 -2.65 -10.83
CA GLU A 35 9.63 -2.70 -9.36
C GLU A 35 10.49 -3.87 -8.86
N GLN A 36 10.49 -5.01 -9.55
CA GLN A 36 11.28 -6.18 -9.16
C GLN A 36 12.79 -6.03 -9.35
N GLN A 37 13.25 -5.12 -10.21
CA GLN A 37 14.69 -4.93 -10.49
C GLN A 37 15.41 -4.06 -9.45
N ASN A 38 14.69 -3.34 -8.58
CA ASN A 38 15.27 -2.41 -7.60
C ASN A 38 15.14 -2.86 -6.13
N LEU A 39 14.79 -4.12 -5.86
CA LEU A 39 14.62 -4.62 -4.50
C LEU A 39 15.91 -5.28 -4.00
N ASP A 40 16.63 -4.61 -3.10
CA ASP A 40 17.79 -5.18 -2.42
C ASP A 40 17.36 -6.26 -1.41
N ILE A 41 17.72 -7.52 -1.69
CA ILE A 41 17.45 -8.67 -0.82
C ILE A 41 18.12 -8.50 0.56
N ASN A 42 19.18 -7.71 0.65
CA ASN A 42 19.90 -7.40 1.88
C ASN A 42 19.37 -6.16 2.61
N GLU A 43 18.29 -5.54 2.14
CA GLU A 43 17.71 -4.36 2.80
C GLU A 43 17.42 -4.70 4.28
N ARG A 44 18.10 -3.98 5.17
CA ARG A 44 18.12 -4.29 6.60
C ARG A 44 16.78 -3.99 7.25
N ARG A 45 16.21 -5.02 7.90
CA ARG A 45 14.94 -4.95 8.63
C ARG A 45 15.17 -4.32 10.02
N GLY A 46 14.59 -3.14 10.28
CA GLY A 46 14.66 -2.45 11.57
C GLY A 46 13.84 -1.15 11.54
N SER A 47 13.59 -0.52 12.69
CA SER A 47 12.84 0.74 12.75
C SER A 47 13.71 1.96 12.42
N HIS A 48 15.03 1.83 12.55
CA HIS A 48 16.01 2.90 12.31
C HIS A 48 17.36 2.29 11.92
N TYR A 49 18.17 3.01 11.14
CA TYR A 49 19.61 2.74 11.01
C TYR A 49 20.41 3.99 11.38
N ILE A 50 21.64 3.78 11.87
CA ILE A 50 22.59 4.85 12.12
C ILE A 50 23.48 4.92 10.89
N ASP A 51 23.40 6.04 10.18
CA ASP A 51 24.30 6.31 9.06
C ASP A 51 25.74 6.41 9.58
N LYS A 52 26.64 5.62 9.00
CA LYS A 52 28.04 5.55 9.44
C LYS A 52 28.81 6.82 9.08
N GLU A 53 28.38 7.55 8.06
CA GLU A 53 29.03 8.78 7.59
C GLU A 53 28.51 10.00 8.35
N SER A 54 27.18 10.13 8.49
CA SER A 54 26.58 11.30 9.15
C SER A 54 26.28 11.12 10.65
N GLY A 55 26.34 9.89 11.17
CA GLY A 55 25.97 9.56 12.55
C GLY A 55 24.48 9.71 12.87
N LYS A 56 23.65 10.06 11.87
CA LYS A 56 22.22 10.33 12.08
C LYS A 56 21.43 9.03 12.17
N LYS A 57 20.48 8.98 13.12
CA LYS A 57 19.42 7.96 13.17
C LYS A 57 18.39 8.26 12.09
N ILE A 58 18.41 7.49 11.02
CA ILE A 58 17.40 7.55 9.97
C ILE A 58 16.31 6.55 10.33
N LYS A 59 15.07 7.03 10.53
CA LYS A 59 13.91 6.15 10.73
C LYS A 59 13.71 5.34 9.45
N LEU A 60 13.82 4.03 9.57
CA LEU A 60 13.38 3.12 8.53
C LEU A 60 11.85 3.03 8.68
N SER A 61 11.12 3.87 7.95
CA SER A 61 9.69 3.69 7.77
C SER A 61 9.48 2.46 6.89
N GLY A 62 9.49 1.27 7.49
CA GLY A 62 9.14 0.05 6.76
C GLY A 62 7.77 0.22 6.11
N LYS A 63 7.62 -0.21 4.86
CA LYS A 63 6.31 -0.26 4.18
C LYS A 63 5.40 -1.22 4.97
N ILE A 64 4.29 -0.71 5.51
CA ILE A 64 3.32 -1.53 6.25
C ILE A 64 2.27 -1.99 5.24
N LEU A 65 2.17 -3.30 5.05
CA LEU A 65 1.06 -3.93 4.34
C LEU A 65 -0.05 -4.23 5.36
N GLN A 66 -1.22 -3.61 5.18
CA GLN A 66 -2.42 -3.93 5.95
C GLN A 66 -3.36 -4.75 5.09
N VAL A 67 -3.78 -5.91 5.58
CA VAL A 67 -4.72 -6.80 4.90
C VAL A 67 -5.95 -6.95 5.79
N PRO A 68 -7.14 -6.50 5.37
CA PRO A 68 -8.36 -6.75 6.11
C PRO A 68 -8.67 -8.25 6.05
N VAL A 69 -8.97 -8.84 7.21
CA VAL A 69 -9.34 -10.25 7.36
C VAL A 69 -10.61 -10.37 8.17
N ASN A 70 -11.40 -11.39 7.91
CA ASN A 70 -12.55 -11.71 8.75
C ASN A 70 -12.11 -12.47 10.02
N GLY A 71 -13.03 -12.59 10.99
CA GLY A 71 -12.72 -13.24 12.28
C GLY A 71 -12.42 -14.74 12.19
N TYR A 72 -12.91 -15.42 11.15
CA TYR A 72 -12.63 -16.85 10.93
C TYR A 72 -11.20 -17.05 10.41
N GLU A 73 -10.80 -16.27 9.41
CA GLU A 73 -9.44 -16.26 8.85
C GLU A 73 -8.42 -15.90 9.92
N LEU A 74 -8.68 -14.85 10.70
CA LEU A 74 -7.79 -14.43 11.79
C LEU A 74 -7.51 -15.59 12.77
N LYS A 75 -8.55 -16.32 13.19
CA LYS A 75 -8.40 -17.47 14.09
C LYS A 75 -7.53 -18.58 13.49
N ILE A 76 -7.70 -18.89 12.21
CA ILE A 76 -6.89 -19.91 11.52
C ILE A 76 -5.43 -19.47 11.48
N LEU A 77 -5.17 -18.22 11.12
CA LEU A 77 -3.82 -17.67 11.03
C LEU A 77 -3.14 -17.63 12.41
N GLU A 78 -3.88 -17.26 13.46
CA GLU A 78 -3.38 -17.30 14.85
C GLU A 78 -3.05 -18.72 15.31
N GLN A 79 -3.88 -19.71 14.95
CA GLN A 79 -3.60 -21.12 15.25
C GLN A 79 -2.35 -21.62 14.52
N GLY A 80 -2.19 -21.27 13.24
CA GLY A 80 -0.98 -21.58 12.46
C GLY A 80 0.27 -20.96 13.08
N ALA A 81 0.19 -19.68 13.44
CA ALA A 81 1.27 -18.97 14.11
C ALA A 81 1.66 -19.62 15.45
N LYS A 82 0.67 -20.01 16.27
CA LYS A 82 0.90 -20.74 17.53
C LYS A 82 1.55 -22.10 17.30
N LYS A 83 1.11 -22.88 16.30
CA LYS A 83 1.70 -24.19 15.96
C LYS A 83 3.17 -24.08 15.56
N MET A 84 3.54 -23.00 14.87
CA MET A 84 4.93 -22.73 14.48
C MET A 84 5.74 -22.01 15.57
N GLY A 85 5.13 -21.63 16.70
CA GLY A 85 5.80 -20.87 17.75
C GLY A 85 6.21 -19.46 17.34
N LEU A 86 5.53 -18.86 16.35
CA LEU A 86 5.86 -17.54 15.80
C LEU A 86 4.78 -16.50 16.12
N PRO A 87 5.15 -15.22 16.28
CA PRO A 87 4.18 -14.12 16.24
C PRO A 87 3.47 -14.07 14.88
N LEU A 88 2.17 -13.74 14.86
CA LEU A 88 1.33 -13.74 13.65
C LEU A 88 1.96 -13.01 12.46
N GLY A 89 2.51 -11.81 12.67
CA GLY A 89 3.17 -11.06 11.59
C GLY A 89 4.43 -11.74 11.05
N SER A 90 5.18 -12.45 11.90
CA SER A 90 6.36 -13.21 11.47
C SER A 90 5.95 -14.46 10.70
N TYR A 91 4.91 -15.17 11.16
CA TYR A 91 4.31 -16.32 10.49
C TYR A 91 3.79 -15.96 9.09
N LEU A 92 3.05 -14.86 8.96
CA LEU A 92 2.57 -14.39 7.66
C LEU A 92 3.72 -14.01 6.73
N ARG A 93 4.77 -13.39 7.28
CA ARG A 93 5.95 -13.02 6.50
C ARG A 93 6.71 -14.25 6.00
N THR A 94 6.86 -15.29 6.82
CA THR A 94 7.53 -16.53 6.40
C THR A 94 6.73 -17.23 5.30
N LEU A 95 5.41 -17.35 5.46
CA LEU A 95 4.55 -17.95 4.45
C LEU A 95 4.55 -17.17 3.14
N GLY A 96 4.48 -15.84 3.19
CA GLY A 96 4.50 -15.00 1.99
C GLY A 96 5.81 -15.11 1.21
N ILE A 97 6.95 -15.22 1.91
CA ILE A 97 8.26 -15.43 1.26
C ILE A 97 8.37 -16.85 0.70
N GLU A 98 7.86 -17.86 1.41
CA GLU A 98 7.87 -19.26 0.96
C GLU A 98 7.00 -19.47 -0.28
N ALA A 99 5.81 -18.88 -0.31
CA ALA A 99 4.89 -18.98 -1.45
C ALA A 99 5.36 -18.21 -2.70
N ALA A 100 6.24 -17.22 -2.53
CA ALA A 100 6.79 -16.42 -3.62
C ALA A 100 8.07 -17.01 -4.23
N LYS A 101 8.64 -18.07 -3.63
CA LYS A 101 9.80 -18.80 -4.15
C LYS A 101 9.36 -19.94 -5.06
#